data_AF-A0A4Q3Z4B6-F1
#
_entry.id   AF-A0A4Q3Z4B6-F1
#
_cell.length_a   1.000
_cell.length_b   1.000
_cell.length_c   1.000
_cell.angle_alpha   90.00
_cell.angle_beta   90.00
_cell.angle_gamma   90.00
#
_symmetry.space_group_name_H-M   'P 1'
#
loop_
_entity.id
_entity.type
_entity.pdbx_description
1 polymer ?
#
loop_
_entity_poly.entity_id
_entity_poly.type
_entity_poly.pdbx_seq_one_letter_code
_entity_poly.pdbx_strand_id
1 'polypeptide(L)'
;MPATRPIWKGQLRLSLVSIPVEVFTATKSSAKPTFRQIHEPSGKPIHYEKVVDGIGAVDHDDIKKGFEYGKGDYVLLEDDELDAVKLETKKTLELVQFVEEDEIPALYYDAPYFVAPADELAEDAFRVVRDALRKSKKVGLGQLALRGKEYL
;
A
#
# COMPACT_ATOMS: atom_id res chain seq x y z
N MET A 1 2.34 -8.86 -19.44
CA MET A 1 3.06 -8.43 -18.21
C MET A 1 2.87 -9.55 -17.19
N PRO A 2 3.91 -10.01 -16.45
CA PRO A 2 3.69 -11.07 -15.46
C PRO A 2 2.66 -10.56 -14.44
N ALA A 3 1.72 -11.43 -14.04
CA ALA A 3 0.63 -11.13 -13.11
C ALA A 3 1.19 -10.68 -11.75
N THR A 4 1.56 -9.41 -11.67
CA THR A 4 2.06 -8.77 -10.46
C THR A 4 0.83 -8.25 -9.77
N ARG A 5 0.50 -8.78 -8.59
CA ARG A 5 -0.62 -8.26 -7.81
C ARG A 5 -0.31 -6.79 -7.50
N PRO A 6 -1.25 -5.86 -7.77
CA PRO A 6 -1.02 -4.46 -7.43
C PRO A 6 -0.82 -4.32 -5.92
N ILE A 7 0.11 -3.46 -5.54
CA ILE A 7 0.40 -3.17 -4.12
C ILE A 7 -0.58 -2.14 -3.55
N TRP A 8 -1.23 -1.37 -4.43
CA TRP A 8 -2.23 -0.38 -4.09
C TRP A 8 -3.20 -0.19 -5.27
N LYS A 9 -4.46 0.06 -4.95
CA LYS A 9 -5.52 0.40 -5.90
C LYS A 9 -6.24 1.64 -5.40
N GLY A 10 -6.56 2.56 -6.30
CA GLY A 10 -7.25 3.79 -5.94
C GLY A 10 -7.55 4.67 -7.15
N GLN A 11 -7.63 5.97 -6.91
CA GLN A 11 -7.98 6.98 -7.90
C GLN A 11 -6.82 7.96 -8.06
N LEU A 12 -6.34 8.17 -9.29
CA LEU A 12 -5.50 9.30 -9.65
C LEU A 12 -6.40 10.53 -9.81
N ARG A 13 -6.20 11.54 -8.98
CA ARG A 13 -6.97 12.78 -9.02
C ARG A 13 -6.15 13.91 -9.59
N LEU A 14 -6.69 14.55 -10.61
CA LEU A 14 -6.15 15.77 -11.19
C LEU A 14 -7.26 16.82 -11.16
N SER A 15 -7.17 17.77 -10.22
CA SER A 15 -8.21 18.76 -9.99
C SER A 15 -9.59 18.07 -9.79
N LEU A 16 -10.51 18.21 -10.73
CA LEU A 16 -11.86 17.61 -10.67
C LEU A 16 -11.98 16.25 -11.38
N VAL A 17 -10.92 15.77 -12.03
CA VAL A 17 -10.92 14.49 -12.75
C VAL A 17 -10.37 13.40 -11.85
N SER A 18 -11.10 12.28 -11.73
CA SER A 18 -10.66 11.09 -11.00
C SER A 18 -10.60 9.90 -11.95
N ILE A 19 -9.44 9.24 -11.99
CA ILE A 19 -9.15 8.12 -12.90
C ILE A 19 -8.78 6.89 -12.06
N PRO A 20 -9.51 5.77 -12.16
CA PRO A 20 -9.15 4.54 -11.48
C PRO A 20 -7.77 4.03 -11.92
N VAL A 21 -6.87 3.81 -10.97
CA VAL A 21 -5.50 3.33 -11.24
C VAL A 21 -5.06 2.26 -10.26
N GLU A 22 -4.10 1.46 -10.71
CA GLU A 22 -3.39 0.45 -9.93
C GLU A 22 -1.89 0.74 -9.91
N VAL A 23 -1.26 0.47 -8.77
CA VAL A 23 0.17 0.70 -8.55
C VAL A 23 0.90 -0.63 -8.34
N PHE A 24 2.01 -0.80 -9.05
CA PHE A 24 2.83 -2.01 -9.06
C PHE A 24 4.28 -1.68 -8.73
N THR A 25 4.97 -2.56 -8.00
CA THR A 25 6.42 -2.41 -7.77
C THR A 25 7.18 -2.53 -9.08
N ALA A 26 8.03 -1.55 -9.41
CA ALA A 26 8.87 -1.62 -10.60
C ALA A 26 10.11 -2.51 -10.42
N THR A 27 10.41 -2.89 -9.17
CA THR A 27 11.50 -3.79 -8.81
C THR A 27 10.98 -5.19 -8.46
N LYS A 28 11.77 -6.22 -8.76
CA LYS A 28 11.51 -7.61 -8.34
C LYS A 28 12.37 -7.96 -7.13
N SER A 29 11.78 -8.08 -5.96
CA SER A 29 12.45 -8.63 -4.76
C SER A 29 12.58 -10.17 -4.80
N SER A 30 12.08 -10.83 -5.87
CA SER A 30 11.90 -12.28 -5.97
C SER A 30 13.19 -13.11 -6.06
N ALA A 31 14.37 -12.48 -5.97
CA ALA A 31 15.64 -13.20 -5.98
C ALA A 31 16.08 -13.67 -4.58
N LYS A 32 15.41 -13.26 -3.50
CA LYS A 32 15.78 -13.73 -2.16
C LYS A 32 15.13 -15.10 -1.86
N PRO A 33 15.92 -16.16 -1.61
CA PRO A 33 15.37 -17.41 -1.12
C PRO A 33 14.63 -17.17 0.20
N THR A 34 13.39 -17.65 0.28
CA THR A 34 12.60 -17.60 1.51
C THR A 34 12.85 -18.87 2.31
N PHE A 35 13.21 -18.72 3.58
CA PHE A 35 13.46 -19.86 4.47
C PHE A 35 12.23 -20.10 5.34
N ARG A 36 11.82 -21.36 5.46
CA ARG A 36 10.86 -21.80 6.48
C ARG A 36 11.63 -22.21 7.72
N GLN A 37 11.08 -21.94 8.90
CA GLN A 37 11.62 -22.47 10.14
C GLN A 37 11.31 -23.97 10.24
N ILE A 38 12.34 -24.78 10.42
CA ILE A 38 12.25 -26.23 10.50
C ILE A 38 12.72 -26.65 11.90
N HIS A 39 11.94 -27.50 12.56
CA HIS A 39 12.36 -28.15 13.79
C HIS A 39 13.48 -29.15 13.45
N GLU A 40 14.72 -28.79 13.79
CA GLU A 40 15.93 -29.52 13.39
C GLU A 40 15.87 -31.03 13.69
N PRO A 41 15.47 -31.50 14.89
CA PRO A 41 15.44 -32.93 15.18
C PRO A 41 14.41 -33.74 14.38
N SER A 42 13.29 -33.13 13.95
CA SER A 42 12.21 -33.85 13.26
C SER A 42 12.14 -33.57 11.76
N GLY A 43 12.84 -32.54 11.28
CA GLY A 43 12.76 -32.08 9.89
C GLY A 43 11.41 -31.49 9.49
N LYS A 44 10.50 -31.25 10.45
CA LYS A 44 9.15 -30.75 10.18
C LYS A 44 9.07 -29.22 10.30
N PRO A 45 8.20 -28.54 9.52
CA PRO A 45 8.00 -27.10 9.64
C PRO A 45 7.36 -26.72 10.98
N ILE A 46 7.82 -25.60 11.55
CA ILE A 46 7.21 -24.98 12.74
C ILE A 46 5.85 -24.37 12.36
N HIS A 47 4.83 -24.60 13.19
CA HIS A 47 3.54 -23.93 13.14
C HIS A 47 3.37 -23.09 14.40
N TYR A 48 2.74 -21.92 14.27
CA TYR A 48 2.48 -21.01 15.38
C TYR A 48 1.01 -21.09 15.78
N GLU A 49 0.75 -21.21 17.07
CA GLU A 49 -0.58 -21.09 17.67
C GLU A 49 -0.63 -19.81 18.50
N LYS A 50 -1.75 -19.08 18.41
CA LYS A 50 -2.01 -17.93 19.26
C LYS A 50 -2.67 -18.45 20.54
N VAL A 51 -2.09 -18.13 21.69
CA VAL A 51 -2.52 -18.66 22.99
C VAL A 51 -2.82 -17.52 23.96
N VAL A 52 -3.83 -17.71 24.80
CA VAL A 52 -4.13 -16.83 25.94
C VAL A 52 -3.75 -17.55 27.23
N ASP A 53 -3.04 -16.85 28.11
CA ASP A 53 -2.61 -17.39 29.40
C ASP A 53 -3.82 -17.90 30.21
N GLY A 54 -3.74 -19.14 30.68
CA GLY A 54 -4.80 -19.80 31.45
C GLY A 54 -5.98 -20.37 30.64
N ILE A 55 -6.07 -20.09 29.33
CA ILE A 55 -7.14 -20.61 28.45
C ILE A 55 -6.55 -21.60 27.42
N GLY A 56 -5.41 -21.26 26.82
CA GLY A 56 -4.77 -22.06 25.77
C GLY A 56 -4.98 -21.46 24.38
N ALA A 57 -4.93 -22.31 23.34
CA ALA A 57 -5.04 -21.87 21.95
C ALA A 57 -6.42 -21.28 21.65
N VAL A 58 -6.44 -20.18 20.90
CA VAL A 58 -7.67 -19.47 20.52
C VAL A 58 -7.76 -19.32 19.01
N ASP A 59 -8.99 -19.23 18.51
CA ASP A 59 -9.25 -18.98 17.10
C ASP A 59 -8.85 -17.55 16.72
N HIS A 60 -8.57 -17.32 15.44
CA HIS A 60 -8.28 -15.98 14.94
C HIS A 60 -9.48 -15.04 15.08
N ASP A 61 -10.70 -15.54 14.94
CA ASP A 61 -11.92 -14.73 14.98
C ASP A 61 -12.21 -14.17 16.38
N ASP A 62 -11.66 -14.79 17.43
CA ASP A 62 -11.77 -14.35 18.82
C ASP A 62 -10.73 -13.27 19.20
N ILE A 63 -9.87 -12.84 18.27
CA ILE A 63 -8.74 -11.94 18.56
C ILE A 63 -9.05 -10.52 18.06
N LYS A 64 -9.21 -9.61 19.02
CA LYS A 64 -9.40 -8.17 18.77
C LYS A 64 -8.14 -7.37 19.09
N LYS A 65 -8.01 -6.17 18.51
CA LYS A 65 -6.91 -5.25 18.84
C LYS A 65 -7.30 -4.43 20.06
N GLY A 66 -6.43 -4.39 21.07
CA GLY A 66 -6.58 -3.51 22.23
C GLY A 66 -5.53 -2.40 22.21
N PHE A 67 -5.92 -1.18 22.60
CA PHE A 67 -5.00 -0.09 22.88
C PHE A 67 -4.89 0.12 24.39
N GLU A 68 -3.67 0.03 24.93
CA GLU A 68 -3.41 0.22 26.36
C GLU A 68 -3.41 1.73 26.68
N TYR A 69 -4.37 2.19 27.48
CA TYR A 69 -4.47 3.60 27.90
C TYR A 69 -4.12 3.81 29.37
N GLY A 70 -4.05 2.73 30.13
CA GLY A 70 -3.58 2.65 31.50
C GLY A 70 -2.94 1.28 31.72
N LYS A 71 -2.11 1.13 32.75
CA LYS A 71 -1.37 -0.13 32.98
C LYS A 71 -2.34 -1.30 33.17
N GLY A 72 -2.43 -2.17 32.18
CA GLY A 72 -3.37 -3.31 32.17
C GLY A 72 -4.82 -2.95 31.80
N ASP A 73 -5.11 -1.69 31.46
CA ASP A 73 -6.40 -1.23 30.99
C ASP A 73 -6.36 -1.02 29.48
N TYR A 74 -7.18 -1.80 28.76
CA TYR A 74 -7.22 -1.82 27.30
C TYR A 74 -8.58 -1.33 26.79
N VAL A 75 -8.58 -0.42 25.82
CA VAL A 75 -9.76 -0.18 24.98
C VAL A 75 -9.68 -1.15 23.81
N LEU A 76 -10.70 -2.00 23.67
CA LEU A 76 -10.85 -2.82 22.48
C LEU A 76 -11.29 -1.92 21.33
N LEU A 77 -10.58 -2.02 20.21
CA LEU A 77 -10.90 -1.29 18.99
C LEU A 77 -11.43 -2.30 17.98
N GLU A 78 -12.64 -2.07 17.50
CA GLU A 78 -13.18 -2.80 16.35
C GLU A 78 -12.36 -2.42 15.10
N ASP A 79 -12.23 -3.36 14.14
CA ASP A 79 -11.55 -3.05 12.89
C ASP A 79 -12.26 -1.91 12.13
N ASP A 80 -13.59 -1.81 12.23
CA ASP A 80 -14.39 -0.73 11.64
C ASP A 80 -14.14 0.64 12.30
N GLU A 81 -13.91 0.69 13.61
CA GLU A 81 -13.54 1.93 14.32
C GLU A 81 -12.14 2.38 13.93
N LEU A 82 -11.20 1.43 13.80
CA LEU A 82 -9.88 1.72 13.25
C LEU A 82 -10.01 2.24 11.82
N ASP A 83 -10.81 1.62 10.96
CA ASP A 83 -11.03 2.06 9.58
C ASP A 83 -11.72 3.42 9.49
N ALA A 84 -12.65 3.77 10.38
CA ALA A 84 -13.29 5.08 10.41
C ALA A 84 -12.33 6.23 10.78
N VAL A 85 -11.30 5.95 11.58
CA VAL A 85 -10.23 6.93 11.92
C VAL A 85 -9.18 7.04 10.81
N LYS A 86 -9.10 6.06 9.90
CA LYS A 86 -8.14 6.09 8.80
C LYS A 86 -8.56 7.19 7.82
N LEU A 87 -7.68 8.18 7.59
CA LEU A 87 -7.87 9.27 6.62
C LEU A 87 -8.56 8.79 5.33
N GLU A 88 -9.66 9.44 4.96
CA GLU A 88 -10.40 9.30 3.68
C GLU A 88 -9.47 9.35 2.45
N THR A 89 -8.31 10.02 2.58
CA THR A 89 -7.29 10.20 1.54
C THR A 89 -6.56 8.91 1.12
N LYS A 90 -6.74 7.77 1.82
CA LYS A 90 -5.97 6.54 1.59
C LYS A 90 -6.09 5.91 0.20
N LYS A 91 -7.14 6.24 -0.56
CA LYS A 91 -7.39 5.66 -1.89
C LYS A 91 -7.22 6.67 -3.02
N THR A 92 -6.61 7.81 -2.76
CA THR A 92 -6.35 8.82 -3.79
C THR A 92 -4.86 9.08 -3.93
N LEU A 93 -4.38 9.06 -5.18
CA LEU A 93 -3.13 9.70 -5.60
C LEU A 93 -3.49 11.07 -6.14
N GLU A 94 -3.29 12.12 -5.35
CA GLU A 94 -3.66 13.49 -5.74
C GLU A 94 -2.47 14.21 -6.38
N LEU A 95 -2.60 14.58 -7.66
CA LEU A 95 -1.60 15.39 -8.34
C LEU A 95 -1.74 16.86 -7.91
N VAL A 96 -0.72 17.37 -7.24
CA VAL A 96 -0.69 18.72 -6.66
C VAL A 96 0.04 19.72 -7.54
N GLN A 97 1.06 19.28 -8.30
CA GLN A 97 1.90 20.17 -9.10
C GLN A 97 2.50 19.45 -10.31
N PHE A 98 2.89 20.23 -11.31
CA PHE A 98 3.68 19.78 -12.45
C PHE A 98 5.01 20.52 -12.50
N VAL A 99 6.11 19.78 -12.57
CA VAL A 99 7.49 20.30 -12.59
C VAL A 99 8.25 19.74 -13.79
N GLU A 100 9.34 20.36 -14.20
CA GLU A 100 10.28 19.75 -15.16
C GLU A 100 10.96 18.52 -14.52
N GLU A 101 11.38 17.58 -15.35
CA GLU A 101 11.99 16.32 -14.90
C GLU A 101 13.30 16.53 -14.10
N ASP A 102 14.04 17.60 -14.41
CA ASP A 102 15.31 17.95 -13.77
C ASP A 102 15.15 18.80 -12.49
N GLU A 103 13.94 19.23 -12.15
CA GLU A 103 13.65 19.96 -10.90
C GLU A 103 13.65 19.04 -9.67
N ILE A 104 13.60 17.71 -9.85
CA ILE A 104 13.61 16.72 -8.76
C ILE A 104 14.97 16.02 -8.70
N PRO A 105 15.83 16.36 -7.71
CA PRO A 105 17.10 15.67 -7.55
C PRO A 105 16.91 14.17 -7.32
N ALA A 106 17.70 13.34 -8.02
CA ALA A 106 17.62 11.88 -7.92
C ALA A 106 17.82 11.32 -6.50
N LEU A 107 18.43 12.10 -5.59
CA LEU A 107 18.58 11.76 -4.17
C LEU A 107 17.22 11.56 -3.45
N TYR A 108 16.15 12.18 -3.94
CA TYR A 108 14.81 12.04 -3.38
C TYR A 108 14.05 10.81 -3.90
N TYR A 109 14.63 10.04 -4.82
CA TYR A 109 14.01 8.83 -5.32
C TYR A 109 14.30 7.65 -4.39
N ASP A 110 13.24 7.02 -3.87
CA ASP A 110 13.32 5.79 -3.09
C ASP A 110 12.97 4.57 -3.97
N ALA A 111 11.81 3.94 -3.73
CA ALA A 111 11.36 2.79 -4.49
C ALA A 111 10.55 3.21 -5.73
N PRO A 112 10.91 2.76 -6.94
CA PRO A 112 10.13 3.06 -8.14
C PRO A 112 8.89 2.17 -8.24
N TYR A 113 7.80 2.78 -8.71
CA TYR A 113 6.51 2.12 -8.94
C TYR A 113 6.00 2.43 -10.35
N PHE A 114 5.26 1.49 -10.92
CA PHE A 114 4.45 1.71 -12.12
C PHE A 114 3.02 2.04 -11.71
N VAL A 115 2.44 3.04 -12.37
CA VAL A 115 1.01 3.36 -12.29
C VAL A 115 0.37 2.94 -13.62
N ALA A 116 -0.74 2.21 -13.56
CA ALA A 116 -1.51 1.78 -14.73
C ALA A 116 -3.01 2.05 -14.52
N PRO A 117 -3.81 2.21 -15.58
CA PRO A 117 -5.26 2.28 -15.46
C PRO A 117 -5.81 0.97 -14.87
N ALA A 118 -6.86 1.06 -14.05
CA ALA A 118 -7.43 -0.11 -13.40
C ALA A 118 -8.30 -0.98 -14.32
N ASP A 119 -8.87 -0.38 -15.38
CA ASP A 119 -9.76 -1.02 -16.34
C ASP A 119 -9.73 -0.30 -17.70
N GLU A 120 -10.44 -0.85 -18.68
CA GLU A 120 -10.53 -0.30 -20.05
C GLU A 120 -11.19 1.09 -20.09
N LEU A 121 -12.13 1.38 -19.17
CA LEU A 121 -12.82 2.67 -19.11
C LEU A 121 -11.86 3.79 -18.65
N ALA A 122 -10.92 3.46 -17.77
CA ALA A 122 -9.90 4.37 -17.28
C ALA A 122 -8.75 4.61 -18.28
N GLU A 123 -8.61 3.75 -19.30
CA GLU A 123 -7.45 3.74 -20.19
C GLU A 123 -7.29 5.05 -20.98
N ASP A 124 -8.37 5.54 -21.60
CA ASP A 124 -8.31 6.76 -22.41
C ASP A 124 -8.01 7.99 -21.56
N ALA A 125 -8.65 8.14 -20.40
CA ALA A 125 -8.39 9.25 -19.48
C ALA A 125 -6.95 9.22 -18.97
N PHE A 126 -6.46 8.06 -18.56
CA PHE A 126 -5.07 7.89 -18.12
C PHE A 126 -4.08 8.21 -19.25
N ARG A 127 -4.36 7.73 -20.46
CA ARG A 127 -3.54 7.98 -21.65
C ARG A 127 -3.44 9.46 -21.98
N VAL A 128 -4.54 10.20 -21.89
CA VAL A 128 -4.54 11.65 -22.12
C VAL A 128 -3.61 12.38 -21.16
N VAL A 129 -3.69 12.07 -19.86
CA VAL A 129 -2.81 12.68 -18.84
C VAL A 129 -1.34 12.31 -19.08
N ARG A 130 -1.05 11.02 -19.30
CA ARG A 130 0.30 10.52 -19.59
C ARG A 130 0.91 11.19 -20.82
N ASP A 131 0.15 11.27 -21.91
CA ASP A 131 0.62 11.82 -23.18
C ASP A 131 0.76 13.36 -23.09
N ALA A 132 -0.09 14.03 -22.31
CA ALA A 132 0.04 15.45 -22.02
C ALA A 132 1.36 15.76 -21.27
N LEU A 133 1.62 15.03 -20.18
CA LEU A 133 2.88 15.13 -19.41
C LEU A 133 4.11 14.87 -20.30
N ARG A 134 4.05 13.83 -21.14
CA ARG A 134 5.15 13.49 -22.04
C ARG A 134 5.41 14.58 -23.08
N LYS A 135 4.35 15.15 -23.66
CA LYS A 135 4.47 16.23 -24.65
C LYS A 135 4.98 17.53 -24.05
N SER A 136 4.57 17.85 -22.82
CA SER A 136 5.03 19.04 -22.09
C SER A 136 6.37 18.85 -21.39
N LYS A 137 6.93 17.63 -21.39
CA LYS A 137 8.15 17.26 -20.65
C LYS A 137 8.04 17.52 -19.14
N LYS A 138 6.83 17.40 -18.61
CA LYS A 138 6.56 17.60 -17.19
C LYS A 138 6.41 16.28 -16.45
N VAL A 139 6.70 16.32 -15.16
CA VAL A 139 6.41 15.27 -14.18
C VAL A 139 5.30 15.76 -13.25
N GLY A 140 4.34 14.89 -12.94
CA GLY A 140 3.32 15.16 -11.93
C GLY A 140 3.83 14.82 -10.54
N LEU A 141 3.83 15.80 -9.65
CA LEU A 141 4.03 15.61 -8.21
C LEU A 141 2.68 15.35 -7.57
N GLY A 142 2.60 14.35 -6.71
CA GLY A 142 1.37 14.00 -6.02
C GLY A 142 1.60 13.33 -4.69
N GLN A 143 0.55 13.32 -3.86
CA GLN A 143 0.57 12.73 -2.53
C GLN A 143 -0.17 11.40 -2.54
N LEU A 144 0.41 10.41 -1.86
CA LEU A 144 -0.14 9.06 -1.76
C LEU A 144 0.07 8.48 -0.37
N ALA A 145 -1.01 8.05 0.27
CA ALA A 145 -0.96 7.30 1.51
C ALA A 145 -0.92 5.79 1.23
N LEU A 146 0.25 5.17 1.40
CA LEU A 146 0.43 3.72 1.29
C LEU A 146 0.37 3.08 2.67
N ARG A 147 -0.49 2.07 2.86
CA ARG A 147 -0.57 1.27 4.11
C ARG A 147 -0.69 2.08 5.40
N GLY A 148 -1.38 3.22 5.35
CA GLY A 148 -1.62 4.07 6.53
C GLY A 148 -0.41 4.89 6.98
N LYS A 149 0.65 5.01 6.19
CA LYS A 149 1.65 6.07 6.31
C LYS A 149 1.61 6.92 5.03
N GLU A 150 1.57 8.23 5.18
CA GLU A 150 1.81 9.15 4.06
C GLU A 150 3.28 9.06 3.68
N TYR A 151 3.54 8.94 2.37
CA TYR A 151 4.87 9.06 1.79
C TYR A 151 4.90 10.45 1.14
N LEU A 152 5.81 11.32 1.61
CA LEU A 152 6.12 12.63 1.03
C LEU A 152 7.31 12.49 0.08
#